data_AF-A0A941PV20-F1
#
_entry.id   AF-A0A941PV20-F1
#
_cell.length_a   1.000
_cell.length_b   1.000
_cell.length_c   1.000
_cell.angle_alpha   90.00
_cell.angle_beta   90.00
_cell.angle_gamma   90.00
#
_symmetry.space_group_name_H-M   'P 1'
#
loop_
_entity.id
_entity.type
_entity.pdbx_description
1 polymer ?
#
loop_
_entity_poly.entity_id
_entity_poly.type
_entity_poly.pdbx_seq_one_letter_code
_entity_poly.pdbx_strand_id
1 'polypeptide(L)'
;MKLWQPTVLAQAALLALGASFASGAAAQSTADLVKEIQELKKRVAELEGKQKADAAAKPAAGQWGMTPEQAAEFNRIAVKTEAMEDARDAMGLKNLKISGYMDPTFIYNKKQDTAGFQFLNRVESDGYNYDNSYFGAAVLDFTKETDSGTRWRLTLAPNRGVGSVFDGNSPIHEASVSVPITDLQTRFIAGQIPDWSGYEYLQPTLNKLITHNLLFDFTLPTAYTGAGMEITSGKWIVKG
;
A
#
# COMPACT_ATOMS: atom_id res chain seq x y z
N MET A 1 17.82 1.87 -34.60
CA MET A 1 16.45 1.94 -34.06
C MET A 1 16.35 3.20 -33.20
N LYS A 2 15.39 4.08 -33.51
CA LYS A 2 15.28 5.44 -32.95
C LYS A 2 14.83 5.41 -31.49
N LEU A 3 15.56 6.12 -30.65
CA LEU A 3 15.25 6.40 -29.25
C LEU A 3 13.99 7.28 -29.16
N TRP A 4 12.96 6.81 -28.45
CA TRP A 4 11.75 7.59 -28.15
C TRP A 4 12.02 8.50 -26.95
N GLN A 5 11.71 9.79 -27.13
CA GLN A 5 12.00 10.86 -26.20
C GLN A 5 10.92 10.98 -25.11
N PRO A 6 11.28 11.32 -23.85
CA PRO A 6 10.36 11.53 -22.73
C PRO A 6 9.68 12.92 -22.71
N THR A 7 9.67 13.65 -23.83
CA THR A 7 9.34 15.09 -23.90
C THR A 7 7.84 15.40 -24.01
N VAL A 8 6.98 14.42 -24.30
CA VAL A 8 5.54 14.66 -24.55
C VAL A 8 4.73 14.75 -23.24
N LEU A 9 5.10 13.98 -22.20
CA LEU A 9 4.43 14.01 -20.90
C LEU A 9 4.78 15.27 -20.08
N ALA A 10 5.99 15.80 -20.23
CA ALA A 10 6.41 17.02 -19.56
C ALA A 10 5.69 18.27 -20.11
N GLN A 11 5.40 18.31 -21.41
CA GLN A 11 4.68 19.44 -22.02
C GLN A 11 3.18 19.44 -21.69
N ALA A 12 2.55 18.26 -21.55
CA ALA A 12 1.15 18.15 -21.14
C ALA A 12 0.92 18.60 -19.67
N ALA A 13 1.86 18.31 -18.78
CA ALA A 13 1.79 18.75 -17.39
C ALA A 13 1.96 20.29 -17.25
N LEU A 14 2.86 20.90 -18.04
CA LEU A 14 3.08 22.35 -18.04
C LEU A 14 1.90 23.16 -18.61
N LEU A 15 1.17 22.62 -19.60
CA LEU A 15 -0.03 23.26 -20.14
C LEU A 15 -1.25 23.13 -19.22
N ALA A 16 -1.38 22.02 -18.48
CA ALA A 16 -2.46 21.82 -17.51
C ALA A 16 -2.25 22.65 -16.22
N LEU A 17 -0.99 22.87 -15.81
CA LEU A 17 -0.66 23.79 -14.72
C LEU A 17 -0.73 25.26 -15.16
N GLY A 18 -0.44 25.59 -16.43
CA GLY A 18 -0.58 26.97 -16.93
C GLY A 18 -2.03 27.48 -17.00
N ALA A 19 -2.99 26.59 -17.24
CA ALA A 19 -4.41 26.95 -17.38
C ALA A 19 -5.15 27.13 -16.05
N SER A 20 -4.65 26.56 -14.94
CA SER A 20 -5.27 26.71 -13.61
C SER A 20 -4.78 27.94 -12.83
N PHE A 21 -3.70 28.60 -13.27
CA PHE A 21 -3.19 29.85 -12.68
C PHE A 21 -3.53 31.11 -13.49
N ALA A 22 -4.14 30.98 -14.68
CA ALA A 22 -4.43 32.11 -15.56
C ALA A 22 -5.79 32.80 -15.29
N SER A 23 -6.65 32.22 -14.46
CA SER A 23 -7.95 32.80 -14.09
C SER A 23 -7.96 33.26 -12.63
N GLY A 24 -7.35 34.41 -12.36
CA GLY A 24 -7.41 35.00 -11.02
C GLY A 24 -6.60 36.27 -10.74
N ALA A 25 -5.76 36.74 -11.67
CA ALA A 25 -5.05 38.01 -11.50
C ALA A 25 -5.80 39.16 -12.19
N ALA A 26 -6.99 39.49 -11.69
CA ALA A 26 -7.57 40.81 -11.94
C ALA A 26 -6.85 41.81 -11.03
N ALA A 27 -6.33 42.89 -11.61
CA ALA A 27 -5.58 43.92 -10.90
C ALA A 27 -6.41 44.55 -9.76
N GLN A 28 -6.18 44.12 -8.51
CA GLN A 28 -6.60 44.87 -7.33
C GLN A 28 -5.70 46.11 -7.24
N SER A 29 -6.30 47.31 -7.20
CA SER A 29 -5.54 48.55 -7.08
C SER A 29 -4.78 48.54 -5.74
N THR A 30 -3.61 49.19 -5.67
CA THR A 30 -2.81 49.29 -4.44
C THR A 30 -3.63 49.85 -3.26
N ALA A 31 -4.69 50.61 -3.54
CA ALA A 31 -5.61 51.14 -2.54
C ALA A 31 -6.58 50.09 -1.97
N ASP A 32 -7.01 49.12 -2.77
CA ASP A 32 -7.88 48.02 -2.32
C ASP A 32 -7.10 47.03 -1.44
N LEU A 33 -5.85 46.75 -1.78
CA LEU A 33 -4.93 45.95 -0.94
C LEU A 33 -4.69 46.60 0.44
N VAL A 34 -4.55 47.92 0.50
CA VAL A 34 -4.36 48.63 1.79
C VAL A 34 -5.63 48.56 2.64
N LYS A 35 -6.82 48.69 2.03
CA LYS A 35 -8.09 48.53 2.74
C LYS A 35 -8.27 47.11 3.27
N GLU A 36 -7.94 46.10 2.47
CA GLU A 36 -8.02 44.70 2.85
C GLU A 36 -7.03 44.37 3.99
N ILE A 37 -5.81 44.91 3.95
CA ILE A 37 -4.84 44.80 5.05
C ILE A 37 -5.35 45.48 6.34
N GLN A 38 -6.01 46.64 6.23
CA GLN A 38 -6.58 47.30 7.41
C GLN A 38 -7.75 46.51 7.99
N GLU A 39 -8.60 45.92 7.15
CA GLU A 39 -9.70 45.07 7.60
C GLU A 39 -9.18 43.78 8.24
N LEU A 40 -8.17 43.14 7.65
CA LEU A 40 -7.49 41.99 8.23
C LEU A 40 -6.85 42.33 9.58
N LYS A 41 -6.17 43.48 9.70
CA LYS A 41 -5.64 43.95 10.99
C LYS A 41 -6.73 44.16 12.03
N LYS A 42 -7.89 44.67 11.63
CA LYS A 42 -9.04 44.88 12.53
C LYS A 42 -9.64 43.55 13.00
N ARG A 43 -9.76 42.58 12.10
CA ARG A 43 -10.19 41.21 12.45
C ARG A 43 -9.17 40.50 13.32
N VAL A 44 -7.88 40.67 13.09
CA VAL A 44 -6.81 40.15 13.97
C VAL A 44 -6.89 40.80 15.35
N ALA A 45 -7.09 42.12 15.44
CA ALA A 45 -7.26 42.79 16.73
C ALA A 45 -8.53 42.36 17.47
N GLU A 46 -9.62 42.10 16.74
CA GLU A 46 -10.86 41.56 17.30
C GLU A 46 -10.69 40.11 17.78
N LEU A 47 -9.96 39.28 17.02
CA LEU A 47 -9.63 37.90 17.39
C LEU A 47 -8.65 37.83 18.56
N GLU A 48 -7.66 38.72 18.61
CA GLU A 48 -6.78 38.90 19.78
C GLU A 48 -7.56 39.40 21.00
N GLY A 49 -8.54 40.28 20.79
CA GLY A 49 -9.46 40.73 21.84
C GLY A 49 -10.31 39.58 22.38
N LYS A 50 -10.83 38.71 21.50
CA LYS A 50 -11.60 37.52 21.87
C LYS A 50 -10.72 36.46 22.56
N GLN A 51 -9.50 36.21 22.09
CA GLN A 51 -8.54 35.34 22.78
C GLN A 51 -8.17 35.85 24.17
N LYS A 52 -7.99 37.16 24.34
CA LYS A 52 -7.72 37.76 25.65
C LYS A 52 -8.95 37.71 26.57
N ALA A 53 -10.16 37.78 26.02
CA ALA A 53 -11.41 37.59 26.76
C ALA A 53 -11.61 36.12 27.19
N ASP A 54 -11.27 35.16 26.32
CA ASP A 54 -11.32 33.73 26.61
C ASP A 54 -10.22 33.30 27.62
N ALA A 55 -9.05 33.96 27.60
CA ALA A 55 -8.00 33.77 28.60
C ALA A 55 -8.37 34.35 29.99
N ALA A 56 -9.37 35.22 30.08
CA ALA A 56 -9.87 35.79 31.33
C ALA A 56 -11.09 35.03 31.89
N ALA A 57 -11.64 34.07 31.16
CA ALA A 57 -12.61 33.13 31.69
C ALA A 57 -11.87 32.13 32.60
N LYS A 58 -12.19 32.16 33.90
CA LYS A 58 -11.73 31.12 34.85
C LYS A 58 -11.97 29.75 34.22
N PRO A 59 -11.01 28.81 34.30
CA PRO A 59 -11.21 27.46 33.79
C PRO A 59 -12.49 26.92 34.42
N ALA A 60 -13.44 26.50 33.59
CA ALA A 60 -14.64 25.83 34.06
C ALA A 60 -14.19 24.69 34.99
N ALA A 61 -14.72 24.70 36.22
CA ALA A 61 -14.46 23.66 37.20
C ALA A 61 -14.65 22.30 36.53
N GLY A 62 -13.62 21.47 36.64
CA GLY A 62 -13.34 20.33 35.78
C GLY A 62 -14.58 19.56 35.36
N GLN A 63 -14.84 19.55 34.05
CA GLN A 63 -15.94 18.78 33.48
C GLN A 63 -15.80 17.27 33.75
N TRP A 64 -14.62 16.82 34.23
CA TRP A 64 -14.26 15.42 34.47
C TRP A 64 -13.44 15.19 35.77
N GLY A 65 -13.54 16.06 36.78
CA GLY A 65 -12.78 15.90 38.04
C GLY A 65 -11.25 15.99 37.91
N MET A 66 -10.75 16.42 36.74
CA MET A 66 -9.34 16.66 36.45
C MET A 66 -8.90 18.05 36.93
N THR A 67 -7.65 18.19 37.37
CA THR A 67 -7.05 19.50 37.63
C THR A 67 -6.91 20.29 36.31
N PRO A 68 -6.82 21.63 36.35
CA PRO A 68 -6.65 22.45 35.15
C PRO A 68 -5.45 22.06 34.28
N GLU A 69 -4.35 21.62 34.91
CA GLU A 69 -3.14 21.14 34.24
C GLU A 69 -3.37 19.80 33.54
N GLN A 70 -4.14 18.90 34.16
CA GLN A 70 -4.53 17.63 33.56
C GLN A 70 -5.46 17.81 32.35
N ALA A 71 -6.39 18.78 32.42
CA ALA A 71 -7.24 19.13 31.29
C ALA A 71 -6.42 19.73 30.12
N ALA A 72 -5.42 20.57 30.41
CA ALA A 72 -4.53 21.13 29.40
C ALA A 72 -3.66 20.05 28.72
N GLU A 73 -3.12 19.12 29.49
CA GLU A 73 -2.32 18.01 28.94
C GLU A 73 -3.18 17.03 28.14
N PHE A 74 -4.41 16.74 28.60
CA PHE A 74 -5.37 15.94 27.83
C PHE A 74 -5.70 16.58 26.48
N ASN A 75 -5.98 17.89 26.44
CA ASN A 75 -6.24 18.60 25.20
C ASN A 75 -5.03 18.58 24.25
N ARG A 76 -3.81 18.70 24.77
CA ARG A 76 -2.59 18.57 23.97
C ARG A 76 -2.43 17.17 23.40
N ILE A 77 -2.66 16.14 24.20
CA ILE A 77 -2.60 14.74 23.76
C ILE A 77 -3.67 14.48 22.69
N ALA A 78 -4.89 15.00 22.87
CA ALA A 78 -5.97 14.88 21.90
C ALA A 78 -5.58 15.50 20.55
N VAL A 79 -5.16 16.77 20.53
CA VAL A 79 -4.73 17.46 19.30
C VAL A 79 -3.54 16.75 18.64
N LYS A 80 -2.58 16.26 19.44
CA LYS A 80 -1.44 15.52 18.90
C LYS A 80 -1.86 14.18 18.30
N THR A 81 -2.84 13.50 18.92
CA THR A 81 -3.35 12.22 18.42
C THR A 81 -4.11 12.42 17.12
N GLU A 82 -5.01 13.40 17.06
CA GLU A 82 -5.72 13.78 15.82
C GLU A 82 -4.72 14.15 14.72
N ALA A 83 -3.71 14.98 15.01
CA ALA A 83 -2.69 15.34 14.04
C ALA A 83 -1.86 14.13 13.55
N MET A 84 -1.63 13.13 14.42
CA MET A 84 -0.95 11.89 14.05
C MET A 84 -1.84 10.98 13.18
N GLU A 85 -3.15 10.94 13.44
CA GLU A 85 -4.13 10.23 12.61
C GLU A 85 -4.25 10.89 11.24
N ASP A 86 -4.41 12.21 11.19
CA ASP A 86 -4.45 12.98 9.95
C ASP A 86 -3.15 12.83 9.14
N ALA A 87 -2.00 12.85 9.80
CA ALA A 87 -0.71 12.62 9.14
C ALA A 87 -0.62 11.19 8.57
N ARG A 88 -1.11 10.18 9.30
CA ARG A 88 -1.15 8.79 8.83
C ARG A 88 -2.05 8.63 7.61
N ASP A 89 -3.19 9.30 7.61
CA ASP A 89 -4.15 9.31 6.52
C ASP A 89 -3.59 10.05 5.30
N ALA A 90 -2.96 11.22 5.50
CA ALA A 90 -2.28 11.99 4.46
C ALA A 90 -1.08 11.24 3.86
N MET A 91 -0.36 10.45 4.66
CA MET A 91 0.70 9.54 4.19
C MET A 91 0.15 8.32 3.44
N GLY A 92 -1.18 8.13 3.37
CA GLY A 92 -1.80 7.01 2.69
C GLY A 92 -1.61 5.67 3.41
N LEU A 93 -1.27 5.68 4.70
CA LEU A 93 -1.04 4.46 5.50
C LEU A 93 -2.34 3.88 6.08
N LYS A 94 -3.45 4.62 6.00
CA LYS A 94 -4.79 4.11 6.33
C LYS A 94 -5.06 2.83 5.53
N ASN A 95 -5.53 1.76 6.16
CA ASN A 95 -5.82 0.47 5.48
C ASN A 95 -4.64 -0.12 4.68
N LEU A 96 -3.40 0.30 4.93
CA LEU A 96 -2.21 -0.39 4.45
C LEU A 96 -1.84 -1.47 5.47
N LYS A 97 -1.80 -2.72 5.02
CA LYS A 97 -1.28 -3.86 5.77
C LYS A 97 0.03 -4.28 5.14
N ILE A 98 1.05 -4.40 5.98
CA ILE A 98 2.36 -4.97 5.62
C ILE A 98 2.50 -6.24 6.43
N SER A 99 2.77 -7.37 5.76
CA SER A 99 2.97 -8.66 6.39
C SER A 99 4.02 -9.47 5.64
N GLY A 100 4.48 -10.56 6.19
CA GLY A 100 5.52 -11.35 5.54
C GLY A 100 5.92 -12.56 6.35
N TYR A 101 6.76 -13.40 5.76
CA TYR A 101 7.37 -14.55 6.43
C TYR A 101 8.76 -14.81 5.87
N MET A 102 9.54 -15.57 6.61
CA MET A 102 10.86 -16.05 6.20
C MET A 102 10.93 -17.54 6.55
N ASP A 103 11.40 -18.34 5.60
CA ASP A 103 11.53 -19.80 5.74
C ASP A 103 12.98 -20.21 5.42
N PRO A 104 13.92 -20.07 6.36
CA PRO A 104 15.25 -20.62 6.19
C PRO A 104 15.21 -22.14 6.42
N THR A 105 15.57 -22.92 5.39
CA THR A 105 15.45 -24.38 5.43
C THR A 105 16.82 -25.04 5.29
N PHE A 106 17.12 -26.07 6.08
CA PHE A 106 18.27 -26.94 5.83
C PHE A 106 17.79 -28.23 5.17
N ILE A 107 18.40 -28.60 4.05
CA ILE A 107 18.00 -29.78 3.27
C ILE A 107 19.19 -30.72 3.16
N TYR A 108 18.95 -32.01 3.39
CA TYR A 108 19.89 -33.10 3.13
C TYR A 108 19.23 -34.12 2.21
N ASN A 109 19.77 -34.30 1.01
CA ASN A 109 19.30 -35.27 0.04
C ASN A 109 20.29 -36.43 -0.08
N LYS A 110 19.90 -37.58 0.48
CA LYS A 110 20.73 -38.79 0.46
C LYS A 110 21.01 -39.33 -0.95
N LYS A 111 20.07 -39.18 -1.90
CA LYS A 111 20.24 -39.75 -3.25
C LYS A 111 21.18 -38.92 -4.12
N GLN A 112 21.21 -37.61 -3.90
CA GLN A 112 22.13 -36.69 -4.60
C GLN A 112 23.42 -36.45 -3.80
N ASP A 113 23.49 -36.93 -2.55
CA ASP A 113 24.58 -36.67 -1.59
C ASP A 113 24.85 -35.18 -1.39
N THR A 114 23.78 -34.39 -1.33
CA THR A 114 23.84 -32.92 -1.17
C THR A 114 23.28 -32.51 0.19
N ALA A 115 23.90 -31.49 0.79
CA ALA A 115 23.46 -30.89 2.04
C ALA A 115 23.67 -29.37 1.98
N GLY A 116 22.71 -28.58 2.42
CA GLY A 116 22.87 -27.12 2.41
C GLY A 116 21.74 -26.34 3.04
N PHE A 117 22.04 -25.09 3.40
CA PHE A 117 21.03 -24.11 3.77
C PHE A 117 20.45 -23.47 2.52
N GLN A 118 19.13 -23.51 2.43
CA GLN A 118 18.31 -22.91 1.40
C GLN A 118 17.69 -21.65 2.01
N PHE A 119 18.19 -20.48 1.60
CA PHE A 119 17.61 -19.20 1.97
C PHE A 119 18.03 -18.11 0.98
N LEU A 120 17.07 -17.54 0.25
CA LEU A 120 17.27 -16.49 -0.75
C LEU A 120 18.32 -16.82 -1.82
N ASN A 121 18.60 -18.10 -2.06
CA ASN A 121 19.47 -18.55 -3.13
C ASN A 121 18.79 -18.35 -4.49
N ARG A 122 19.57 -17.93 -5.48
CA ARG A 122 19.08 -17.68 -6.83
C ARG A 122 18.82 -19.01 -7.55
N VAL A 123 17.69 -19.11 -8.26
CA VAL A 123 17.35 -20.32 -9.04
C VAL A 123 18.44 -20.64 -10.07
N GLU A 124 19.08 -19.64 -10.67
CA GLU A 124 20.20 -19.84 -11.60
C GLU A 124 21.45 -20.47 -10.95
N SER A 125 21.62 -20.34 -9.63
CA SER A 125 22.82 -20.83 -8.92
C SER A 125 22.68 -22.27 -8.46
N ASP A 126 21.47 -22.71 -8.10
CA ASP A 126 21.21 -24.02 -7.48
C ASP A 126 20.17 -24.86 -8.24
N GLY A 127 19.60 -24.30 -9.32
CA GLY A 127 18.50 -24.90 -10.08
C GLY A 127 17.16 -24.87 -9.35
N TYR A 128 16.08 -25.09 -10.11
CA TYR A 128 14.78 -25.48 -9.55
C TYR A 128 14.70 -27.01 -9.57
N ASN A 129 14.88 -27.62 -8.40
CA ASN A 129 14.89 -29.07 -8.23
C ASN A 129 13.72 -29.53 -7.35
N TYR A 130 13.34 -30.80 -7.48
CA TYR A 130 12.26 -31.41 -6.69
C TYR A 130 12.47 -31.32 -5.17
N ASP A 131 13.71 -31.15 -4.72
CA ASP A 131 14.11 -31.11 -3.33
C ASP A 131 14.45 -29.71 -2.81
N ASN A 132 14.53 -28.67 -3.66
CA ASN A 132 14.80 -27.28 -3.23
C ASN A 132 13.75 -26.24 -3.67
N SER A 133 12.97 -26.54 -4.73
CA SER A 133 11.82 -25.78 -5.29
C SER A 133 11.52 -24.41 -4.63
N TYR A 134 10.53 -24.32 -3.74
CA TYR A 134 10.08 -23.08 -3.08
C TYR A 134 10.64 -22.88 -1.66
N PHE A 135 11.54 -23.76 -1.20
CA PHE A 135 12.18 -23.61 0.11
C PHE A 135 13.13 -22.42 0.14
N GLY A 136 13.34 -21.85 1.33
CA GLY A 136 14.27 -20.73 1.46
C GLY A 136 13.67 -19.36 1.11
N ALA A 137 12.35 -19.22 1.09
CA ALA A 137 11.71 -17.96 0.69
C ALA A 137 11.74 -16.91 1.81
N ALA A 138 11.93 -15.64 1.43
CA ALA A 138 11.51 -14.50 2.26
C ALA A 138 10.44 -13.74 1.47
N VAL A 139 9.31 -13.44 2.11
CA VAL A 139 8.16 -12.82 1.46
C VAL A 139 7.73 -11.59 2.23
N LEU A 140 7.45 -10.52 1.50
CA LEU A 140 6.89 -9.28 2.01
C LEU A 140 5.64 -8.93 1.19
N ASP A 141 4.49 -8.86 1.85
CA ASP A 141 3.18 -8.60 1.28
C ASP A 141 2.67 -7.23 1.75
N PHE A 142 2.36 -6.39 0.76
CA PHE A 142 1.71 -5.11 0.93
C PHE A 142 0.30 -5.22 0.38
N THR A 143 -0.69 -5.04 1.24
CA THR A 143 -2.10 -4.99 0.86
C THR A 143 -2.66 -3.63 1.25
N LYS A 144 -3.24 -2.91 0.29
CA LYS A 144 -3.87 -1.60 0.50
C LYS A 144 -5.30 -1.63 0.02
N GLU A 145 -6.25 -1.28 0.89
CA GLU A 145 -7.64 -1.05 0.52
C GLU A 145 -7.97 0.45 0.58
N THR A 146 -8.47 1.01 -0.51
CA THR A 146 -8.96 2.39 -0.53
C THR A 146 -10.35 2.48 0.09
N ASP A 147 -10.78 3.68 0.45
CA ASP A 147 -12.14 3.90 0.96
C ASP A 147 -13.23 3.59 -0.10
N SER A 148 -12.86 3.58 -1.39
CA SER A 148 -13.73 3.09 -2.48
C SER A 148 -13.79 1.55 -2.60
N GLY A 149 -13.09 0.82 -1.73
CA GLY A 149 -12.99 -0.62 -1.75
C GLY A 149 -12.07 -1.17 -2.84
N THR A 150 -11.27 -0.33 -3.52
CA THR A 150 -10.23 -0.80 -4.45
C THR A 150 -9.09 -1.40 -3.67
N ARG A 151 -8.66 -2.60 -4.07
CA ARG A 151 -7.57 -3.33 -3.42
C ARG A 151 -6.35 -3.35 -4.31
N TRP A 152 -5.22 -3.02 -3.71
CA TRP A 152 -3.90 -3.15 -4.32
C TRP A 152 -3.14 -4.19 -3.53
N ARG A 153 -2.48 -5.11 -4.22
CA ARG A 153 -1.62 -6.09 -3.59
C ARG A 153 -0.28 -6.16 -4.32
N LEU A 154 0.79 -6.04 -3.53
CA LEU A 154 2.15 -6.23 -3.98
C LEU A 154 2.81 -7.23 -3.04
N THR A 155 3.16 -8.39 -3.55
CA THR A 155 3.90 -9.41 -2.81
C THR A 155 5.27 -9.55 -3.44
N LEU A 156 6.30 -9.32 -2.64
CA LEU A 156 7.70 -9.50 -3.02
C LEU A 156 8.19 -10.82 -2.44
N ALA A 157 8.75 -11.68 -3.29
CA ALA A 157 9.42 -12.91 -2.91
C ALA A 157 10.70 -13.05 -3.77
N PRO A 158 11.81 -12.40 -3.39
CA PRO A 158 13.06 -12.49 -4.13
C PRO A 158 13.51 -13.93 -4.29
N ASN A 159 13.94 -14.28 -5.50
CA ASN A 159 14.50 -15.57 -5.91
C ASN A 159 13.57 -16.79 -5.80
N ARG A 160 12.53 -16.78 -4.96
CA ARG A 160 11.58 -17.88 -4.75
C ARG A 160 10.12 -17.53 -5.10
N GLY A 161 9.89 -16.35 -5.67
CA GLY A 161 8.58 -15.92 -6.12
C GLY A 161 8.24 -16.41 -7.52
N VAL A 162 7.02 -16.14 -7.97
CA VAL A 162 6.61 -16.45 -9.34
C VAL A 162 7.44 -15.67 -10.36
N GLY A 163 7.80 -14.40 -10.06
CA GLY A 163 8.65 -13.59 -10.93
C GLY A 163 9.98 -14.24 -11.28
N SER A 164 10.64 -14.90 -10.34
CA SER A 164 11.91 -15.59 -10.61
C SER A 164 11.75 -16.82 -11.50
N VAL A 165 10.55 -17.40 -11.59
CA VAL A 165 10.25 -18.48 -12.55
C VAL A 165 10.07 -17.94 -13.97
N PHE A 166 9.53 -16.71 -14.13
CA PHE A 166 9.32 -16.10 -15.45
C PHE A 166 10.60 -15.55 -16.09
N ASP A 167 11.41 -14.81 -15.34
CA ASP A 167 12.58 -14.09 -15.89
C ASP A 167 13.89 -14.35 -15.13
N GLY A 168 13.86 -15.18 -14.09
CA GLY A 168 15.05 -15.56 -13.30
C GLY A 168 15.45 -14.56 -12.21
N ASN A 169 14.90 -13.34 -12.18
CA ASN A 169 15.44 -12.26 -11.35
C ASN A 169 14.38 -11.35 -10.71
N SER A 170 13.14 -11.35 -11.20
CA SER A 170 12.09 -10.51 -10.68
C SER A 170 11.71 -10.93 -9.25
N PRO A 171 11.75 -10.00 -8.29
CA PRO A 171 11.30 -10.27 -6.93
C PRO A 171 9.78 -10.26 -6.81
N ILE A 172 9.04 -9.99 -7.89
CA ILE A 172 7.58 -9.82 -7.85
C ILE A 172 6.91 -11.20 -7.82
N HIS A 173 6.24 -11.51 -6.72
CA HIS A 173 5.38 -12.67 -6.61
C HIS A 173 3.95 -12.34 -7.08
N GLU A 174 3.38 -11.26 -6.54
CA GLU A 174 2.07 -10.73 -6.93
C GLU A 174 2.18 -9.21 -7.13
N ALA A 175 1.56 -8.69 -8.18
CA ALA A 175 1.37 -7.26 -8.38
C ALA A 175 0.01 -7.08 -9.05
N SER A 176 -1.02 -6.82 -8.24
CA SER A 176 -2.41 -6.85 -8.68
C SER A 176 -3.21 -5.65 -8.17
N VAL A 177 -4.20 -5.27 -8.95
CA VAL A 177 -5.25 -4.32 -8.58
C VAL A 177 -6.60 -4.97 -8.77
N SER A 178 -7.50 -4.73 -7.83
CA SER A 178 -8.86 -5.23 -7.85
C SER A 178 -9.83 -4.09 -7.56
N VAL A 179 -10.61 -3.67 -8.55
CA VAL A 179 -11.50 -2.51 -8.52
C VAL A 179 -12.95 -3.00 -8.48
N PRO A 180 -13.76 -2.63 -7.48
CA PRO A 180 -15.20 -2.91 -7.51
C PRO A 180 -15.87 -2.16 -8.67
N ILE A 181 -16.72 -2.84 -9.45
CA ILE A 181 -17.37 -2.24 -10.62
C ILE A 181 -18.75 -1.67 -10.24
N THR A 182 -19.66 -2.54 -9.81
CA THR A 182 -21.01 -2.17 -9.37
C THR A 182 -21.15 -2.22 -7.85
N ASP A 183 -20.46 -3.17 -7.23
CA ASP A 183 -20.52 -3.49 -5.82
C ASP A 183 -19.20 -4.16 -5.40
N LEU A 184 -19.09 -4.52 -4.12
CA LEU A 184 -17.90 -5.19 -3.60
C LEU A 184 -17.77 -6.67 -4.02
N GLN A 185 -18.82 -7.27 -4.59
CA GLN A 185 -18.85 -8.67 -5.01
C GLN A 185 -18.36 -8.85 -6.45
N THR A 186 -18.59 -7.87 -7.32
CA THR A 186 -18.19 -7.89 -8.74
C THR A 186 -17.02 -6.94 -8.95
N ARG A 187 -15.84 -7.52 -9.18
CA ARG A 187 -14.58 -6.77 -9.21
C ARG A 187 -13.85 -7.01 -10.52
N PHE A 188 -13.35 -5.94 -11.11
CA PHE A 188 -12.34 -6.01 -12.15
C PHE A 188 -10.99 -6.33 -11.49
N ILE A 189 -10.26 -7.31 -12.00
CA ILE A 189 -8.92 -7.65 -11.51
C ILE A 189 -7.92 -7.49 -12.65
N ALA A 190 -6.74 -6.97 -12.36
CA ALA A 190 -5.66 -6.86 -13.32
C ALA A 190 -4.29 -6.95 -12.67
N GLY A 191 -3.31 -7.40 -13.43
CA GLY A 191 -1.91 -7.53 -13.01
C GLY A 191 -1.41 -8.97 -13.08
N GLN A 192 -0.35 -9.25 -12.31
CA GLN A 192 0.21 -10.59 -12.14
C GLN A 192 -0.29 -11.16 -10.81
N ILE A 193 -0.97 -12.31 -10.87
CA ILE A 193 -1.51 -13.01 -9.71
C ILE A 193 -0.95 -14.44 -9.69
N PRO A 194 -0.32 -14.90 -8.59
CA PRO A 194 0.06 -16.29 -8.42
C PRO A 194 -1.11 -17.22 -8.67
N ASP A 195 -0.83 -18.40 -9.21
CA ASP A 195 -1.88 -19.37 -9.43
C ASP A 195 -2.61 -19.70 -8.11
N TRP A 196 -3.93 -19.70 -8.19
CA TRP A 196 -4.84 -20.02 -7.09
C TRP A 196 -5.54 -21.37 -7.31
N SER A 197 -5.13 -22.11 -8.34
CA SER A 197 -5.73 -23.38 -8.71
C SER A 197 -5.14 -24.51 -7.88
N GLY A 198 -5.85 -25.63 -7.81
CA GLY A 198 -5.44 -26.79 -7.03
C GLY A 198 -5.74 -26.69 -5.53
N TYR A 199 -5.47 -27.78 -4.83
CA TYR A 199 -5.72 -27.92 -3.38
C TYR A 199 -4.52 -27.54 -2.52
N GLU A 200 -3.37 -27.30 -3.13
CA GLU A 200 -2.10 -27.04 -2.45
C GLU A 200 -1.64 -25.62 -2.75
N TYR A 201 -1.42 -24.83 -1.69
CA TYR A 201 -0.93 -23.47 -1.81
C TYR A 201 0.58 -23.47 -1.96
N LEU A 202 1.10 -22.57 -2.80
CA LEU A 202 2.54 -22.33 -2.96
C LEU A 202 3.21 -21.88 -1.65
N GLN A 203 2.51 -21.09 -0.83
CA GLN A 203 3.10 -20.57 0.40
C GLN A 203 3.22 -21.68 1.47
N PRO A 204 4.42 -21.92 2.03
CA PRO A 204 4.65 -22.96 3.02
C PRO A 204 3.85 -22.73 4.30
N THR A 205 3.57 -21.48 4.65
CA THR A 205 2.73 -21.10 5.80
C THR A 205 1.26 -21.50 5.64
N LEU A 206 0.81 -21.75 4.42
CA LEU A 206 -0.55 -22.18 4.09
C LEU A 206 -0.61 -23.67 3.74
N ASN A 207 0.54 -24.32 3.59
CA ASN A 207 0.62 -25.74 3.29
C ASN A 207 0.63 -26.57 4.58
N LYS A 208 -0.01 -27.75 4.56
CA LYS A 208 0.00 -28.70 5.68
C LYS A 208 1.23 -29.60 5.66
N LEU A 209 1.80 -29.79 4.47
CA LEU A 209 2.98 -30.61 4.26
C LEU A 209 4.21 -29.71 4.15
N ILE A 210 5.37 -30.28 4.47
CA ILE A 210 6.66 -29.58 4.32
C ILE A 210 6.97 -29.41 2.83
N THR A 211 6.71 -30.44 2.01
CA THR A 211 6.98 -30.46 0.57
C THR A 211 5.70 -30.47 -0.24
N HIS A 212 5.74 -29.87 -1.43
CA HIS A 212 4.64 -30.01 -2.39
C HIS A 212 4.48 -31.44 -2.91
N ASN A 213 3.27 -31.78 -3.33
CA ASN A 213 3.03 -33.02 -4.05
C ASN A 213 3.60 -32.93 -5.49
N LEU A 214 3.90 -34.08 -6.10
CA LEU A 214 4.51 -34.09 -7.44
C LEU A 214 3.64 -33.45 -8.53
N LEU A 215 2.31 -33.52 -8.43
CA LEU A 215 1.40 -32.95 -9.43
C LEU A 215 1.47 -31.42 -9.47
N PHE A 216 1.75 -30.79 -8.32
CA PHE A 216 1.92 -29.34 -8.19
C PHE A 216 2.99 -28.82 -9.15
N ASP A 217 4.15 -29.48 -9.20
CA ASP A 217 5.29 -29.06 -10.05
C ASP A 217 5.06 -29.28 -11.55
N PHE A 218 4.13 -30.17 -11.96
CA PHE A 218 3.99 -30.58 -13.37
C PHE A 218 2.77 -30.05 -14.10
N THR A 219 1.74 -29.55 -13.40
CA THR A 219 0.43 -29.31 -14.05
C THR A 219 -0.20 -27.96 -13.80
N LEU A 220 0.24 -27.22 -12.78
CA LEU A 220 -0.33 -25.92 -12.47
C LEU A 220 0.45 -24.80 -13.17
N PRO A 221 -0.23 -23.79 -13.72
CA PRO A 221 0.43 -22.55 -14.11
C PRO A 221 1.13 -21.92 -12.89
N THR A 222 2.23 -21.20 -13.10
CA THR A 222 2.90 -20.50 -12.00
C THR A 222 2.13 -19.24 -11.57
N ALA A 223 1.62 -18.49 -12.55
CA ALA A 223 0.78 -17.31 -12.34
C ALA A 223 0.01 -16.94 -13.61
N TYR A 224 -0.97 -16.06 -13.43
CA TYR A 224 -1.70 -15.39 -14.50
C TYR A 224 -1.27 -13.94 -14.57
N THR A 225 -0.97 -13.45 -15.77
CA THR A 225 -0.74 -12.02 -16.03
C THR A 225 -1.77 -11.54 -17.03
N GLY A 226 -2.60 -10.58 -16.64
CA GLY A 226 -3.65 -10.08 -17.51
C GLY A 226 -4.70 -9.26 -16.78
N ALA A 227 -5.91 -9.25 -17.33
CA ALA A 227 -7.07 -8.61 -16.75
C ALA A 227 -8.27 -9.56 -16.84
N GLY A 228 -9.16 -9.47 -15.87
CA GLY A 228 -10.29 -10.38 -15.70
C GLY A 228 -11.32 -9.87 -14.71
N MET A 229 -12.20 -10.77 -14.28
CA MET A 229 -13.25 -10.50 -13.32
C MET A 229 -13.20 -11.48 -12.15
N GLU A 230 -13.40 -10.94 -10.95
CA GLU A 230 -13.66 -11.71 -9.75
C GLU A 230 -15.12 -11.48 -9.34
N ILE A 231 -15.88 -12.56 -9.20
CA ILE A 231 -17.29 -12.53 -8.81
C ILE A 231 -17.44 -13.37 -7.54
N THR A 232 -17.89 -12.73 -6.47
CA THR A 232 -18.23 -13.41 -5.22
C THR A 232 -19.74 -13.63 -5.14
N SER A 233 -20.16 -14.86 -4.88
CA SER A 233 -21.57 -15.24 -4.71
C SER A 233 -21.71 -16.18 -3.52
N GLY A 234 -22.14 -15.62 -2.39
CA GLY A 234 -22.23 -16.35 -1.13
C GLY A 234 -20.87 -16.87 -0.67
N LYS A 235 -20.67 -18.19 -0.73
CA LYS A 235 -19.41 -18.86 -0.36
C LYS A 235 -18.48 -19.10 -1.55
N TRP A 236 -18.92 -18.78 -2.75
CA TRP A 236 -18.20 -19.08 -3.99
C TRP A 236 -17.49 -17.84 -4.50
N ILE A 237 -16.25 -18.02 -4.94
CA ILE A 237 -15.47 -17.01 -5.63
C ILE A 237 -15.13 -17.58 -7.00
N VAL A 238 -15.50 -16.86 -8.05
CA VAL A 238 -15.15 -17.17 -9.43
C VAL A 238 -14.16 -16.12 -9.90
N LYS A 239 -13.04 -16.56 -10.48
CA LYS A 239 -12.02 -15.71 -11.12
C LYS A 239 -11.82 -16.18 -12.55
N GLY A 240 -11.90 -15.27 -13.51
CA GLY A 240 -11.73 -15.56 -14.94
C GLY A 240 -11.28 -14.34 -15.73
#